data_AF-A0A914TCF5-F1
#
_entry.id   AF-A0A914TCF5-F1
#
_cell.length_a   1.000
_cell.length_b   1.000
_cell.length_c   1.000
_cell.angle_alpha   90.00
_cell.angle_beta   90.00
_cell.angle_gamma   90.00
#
_symmetry.space_group_name_H-M   'P 1'
#
loop_
_entity.id
_entity.type
_entity.pdbx_description
1 polymer ?
#
loop_
_entity_poly.entity_id
_entity_poly.type
_entity_poly.pdbx_seq_one_letter_code
_entity_poly.pdbx_strand_id
1 'polypeptide(L)'
;MNNSTSKSNGISPSSPLNIDSPKDLKSQNQYAGVPQLLVEASFALFLMIFFVQRQHWIWLALSFILPIYHSQAGILGIGQAIVRGSTLVIRKKFSASNFWKDCVKYKCTASQYIGEICRYLLAQKPCPEERLHNIRVMFGNGLRGEIWPDFVSRFGIKKIGELYGSTEGNSNILNIDGHIGACGFFPIYPFLTSLYPVRLVKVDPETNEIIRDKNGLCISCRPGSYGEMVGMIKENDPLLRFEGYVDAGDTAKKLIRDVCKKGDCVFTSGDILYWDPLGYLYFKDRRGDTYRWKGENVSTMEVEGILQPLMSIEDASVFGVEIKGREGRAGMIGVVLAENANIEEFIREASARLSDNLAPYAIPIFLRICNELEKTGTFKLKKTALQKDGFDLKKCNGDKIYFWESSEKQYKIMDEKMQDDIESGIYSKI
;
A
#
# COMPACT_ATOMS: atom_id res chain seq x y z
N MET A 1 -33.02 4.35 63.39
CA MET A 1 -31.81 5.04 62.88
C MET A 1 -30.79 3.97 62.50
N ASN A 2 -30.82 3.52 61.25
CA ASN A 2 -29.77 2.64 60.68
C ASN A 2 -29.14 3.43 59.52
N ASN A 3 -27.98 4.04 59.77
CA ASN A 3 -27.18 4.67 58.74
C ASN A 3 -26.32 3.61 58.06
N SER A 4 -26.75 3.14 56.89
CA SER A 4 -25.89 2.38 55.97
C SER A 4 -25.04 3.38 55.16
N THR A 5 -23.80 3.61 55.57
CA THR A 5 -22.80 4.30 54.75
C THR A 5 -22.38 3.38 53.60
N SER A 6 -22.80 3.71 52.37
CA SER A 6 -22.27 3.11 51.15
C SER A 6 -20.80 3.50 50.98
N LYS A 7 -19.89 2.52 51.04
CA LYS A 7 -18.49 2.73 50.63
C LYS A 7 -18.47 2.94 49.12
N SER A 8 -18.17 4.16 48.68
CA SER A 8 -17.78 4.44 47.30
C SER A 8 -16.44 3.78 47.03
N ASN A 9 -16.40 2.78 46.16
CA ASN A 9 -15.15 2.25 45.61
C ASN A 9 -14.55 3.30 44.68
N GLY A 10 -13.78 4.24 45.24
CA GLY A 10 -12.97 5.18 44.48
C GLY A 10 -11.82 4.43 43.81
N ILE A 11 -11.79 4.46 42.47
CA ILE A 11 -10.62 4.03 41.70
C ILE A 11 -9.49 5.02 42.05
N SER A 12 -8.41 4.52 42.66
CA SER A 12 -7.20 5.31 42.94
C SER A 12 -6.60 5.85 41.63
N PRO A 13 -5.98 7.03 41.61
CA PRO A 13 -5.26 7.50 40.42
C PRO A 13 -4.22 6.45 40.02
N SER A 14 -4.26 6.05 38.75
CA SER A 14 -3.28 5.12 38.19
C SER A 14 -1.88 5.68 38.40
N SER A 15 -1.01 4.90 39.04
CA SER A 15 0.43 5.19 39.13
C SER A 15 1.00 5.44 37.73
N PRO A 16 1.94 6.40 37.56
CA PRO A 16 2.56 6.65 36.27
C PRO A 16 3.21 5.36 35.76
N LEU A 17 2.83 4.96 34.55
CA LEU A 17 3.44 3.83 33.85
C LEU A 17 4.92 4.13 33.63
N ASN A 18 5.79 3.30 34.21
CA ASN A 18 7.22 3.37 33.95
C ASN A 18 7.50 2.68 32.61
N ILE A 19 7.82 3.48 31.60
CA ILE A 19 7.95 3.05 30.20
C ILE A 19 9.19 2.14 30.01
N ASP A 20 10.07 2.04 31.00
CA ASP A 20 11.32 1.28 30.95
C ASP A 20 11.30 -0.06 31.75
N SER A 21 10.13 -0.51 32.22
CA SER A 21 9.99 -1.67 33.13
C SER A 21 9.39 -2.91 32.45
N PRO A 22 10.17 -3.99 32.16
CA PRO A 22 9.66 -5.21 31.52
C PRO A 22 8.76 -6.09 32.42
N LYS A 23 8.66 -5.77 33.73
CA LYS A 23 8.03 -6.65 34.73
C LYS A 23 6.51 -6.55 34.77
N ASP A 24 5.94 -5.42 34.38
CA ASP A 24 4.48 -5.22 34.41
C ASP A 24 3.75 -5.77 33.17
N LEU A 25 4.51 -6.31 32.21
CA LEU A 25 4.04 -6.66 30.87
C LEU A 25 3.69 -8.13 30.66
N LYS A 26 4.20 -9.03 31.50
CA LYS A 26 3.93 -10.48 31.38
C LYS A 26 2.53 -10.89 31.84
N SER A 27 1.81 -10.06 32.59
CA SER A 27 0.49 -10.40 33.13
C SER A 27 -0.66 -10.17 32.14
N GLN A 28 -0.43 -9.53 30.98
CA GLN A 28 -1.46 -9.21 29.98
C GLN A 28 -1.62 -10.25 28.85
N ASN A 29 -0.85 -11.35 28.88
CA ASN A 29 -0.83 -12.39 27.85
C ASN A 29 -2.04 -13.37 27.86
N GLN A 30 -3.24 -12.93 28.25
CA GLN A 30 -4.45 -13.76 28.20
C GLN A 30 -5.31 -13.56 26.94
N TYR A 31 -4.93 -12.68 26.01
CA TYR A 31 -5.67 -12.46 24.77
C TYR A 31 -4.87 -12.93 23.55
N ALA A 32 -4.93 -14.23 23.27
CA ALA A 32 -4.51 -14.81 22.00
C ALA A 32 -5.42 -14.28 20.87
N GLY A 33 -4.94 -13.28 20.11
CA GLY A 33 -5.67 -12.75 18.95
C GLY A 33 -5.47 -11.28 18.61
N VAL A 34 -4.74 -10.50 19.42
CA VAL A 34 -4.35 -9.12 19.05
C VAL A 34 -3.12 -9.21 18.12
N PRO A 35 -3.11 -8.53 16.95
CA PRO A 35 -1.91 -8.43 16.11
C PRO A 35 -0.72 -7.92 16.93
N GLN A 36 0.43 -8.53 16.69
CA GLN A 36 1.61 -8.66 17.54
C GLN A 36 2.43 -7.37 17.79
N LEU A 37 1.79 -6.19 17.93
CA LEU A 37 2.45 -4.91 17.61
C LEU A 37 2.12 -3.73 18.53
N LEU A 38 1.85 -3.97 19.82
CA LEU A 38 1.29 -2.92 20.68
C LEU A 38 1.85 -2.84 22.10
N VAL A 39 3.17 -2.92 22.27
CA VAL A 39 3.75 -2.75 23.61
C VAL A 39 4.73 -1.59 23.78
N GLU A 40 5.61 -1.24 22.84
CA GLU A 40 6.60 -0.15 23.11
C GLU A 40 6.71 0.92 22.00
N ALA A 41 5.73 1.02 21.09
CA ALA A 41 5.70 2.06 20.05
C ALA A 41 5.09 3.42 20.52
N SER A 42 4.96 3.64 21.82
CA SER A 42 4.14 4.71 22.41
C SER A 42 4.53 6.13 21.97
N PHE A 43 5.82 6.44 21.85
CA PHE A 43 6.28 7.81 21.57
C PHE A 43 6.32 8.16 20.07
N ALA A 44 6.78 7.25 19.20
CA ALA A 44 6.76 7.46 17.75
C ALA A 44 5.32 7.56 17.22
N LEU A 45 4.42 6.71 17.72
CA LEU A 45 3.00 6.74 17.40
C LEU A 45 2.32 8.02 17.93
N PHE A 46 2.69 8.46 19.14
CA PHE A 46 2.23 9.74 19.69
C PHE A 46 2.71 10.93 18.84
N LEU A 47 3.96 10.93 18.38
CA LEU A 47 4.45 11.96 17.47
C LEU A 47 3.72 11.93 16.13
N MET A 48 3.46 10.75 15.55
CA MET A 48 2.64 10.64 14.33
C MET A 48 1.25 11.26 14.51
N ILE A 49 0.59 10.99 15.64
CA ILE A 49 -0.70 11.60 16.00
C ILE A 49 -0.57 13.13 16.05
N PHE A 50 0.49 13.66 16.68
CA PHE A 50 0.74 15.10 16.77
C PHE A 50 1.07 15.76 15.43
N PHE A 51 1.88 15.12 14.58
CA PHE A 51 2.29 15.66 13.27
C PHE A 51 1.11 15.76 12.31
N VAL A 52 0.28 14.71 12.23
CA VAL A 52 -0.94 14.70 11.40
C VAL A 52 -1.89 15.83 11.83
N GLN A 53 -2.02 16.10 13.13
CA GLN A 53 -2.87 17.18 13.62
C GLN A 53 -2.31 18.57 13.31
N ARG A 54 -1.03 18.83 13.63
CA ARG A 54 -0.40 20.15 13.50
C ARG A 54 -0.35 20.64 12.05
N GLN A 55 -0.21 19.71 11.09
CA GLN A 55 -0.12 20.01 9.67
C GLN A 55 -1.48 20.15 8.97
N HIS A 56 -2.56 19.65 9.61
CA HIS A 56 -3.87 19.53 8.96
C HIS A 56 -5.05 19.99 9.81
N TRP A 57 -4.88 20.78 10.88
CA TRP A 57 -5.94 21.45 11.66
C TRP A 57 -7.16 20.56 11.99
N ILE A 58 -6.92 19.27 12.28
CA ILE A 58 -7.97 18.27 12.53
C ILE A 58 -8.49 18.48 13.95
N TRP A 59 -9.63 19.17 14.08
CA TRP A 59 -10.18 19.55 15.37
C TRP A 59 -11.57 18.97 15.68
N LEU A 60 -12.28 18.34 14.73
CA LEU A 60 -13.74 18.17 14.90
C LEU A 60 -14.27 16.76 14.62
N ALA A 61 -14.21 16.26 13.39
CA ALA A 61 -14.81 14.97 13.04
C ALA A 61 -14.03 14.23 11.94
N LEU A 62 -13.67 12.97 12.22
CA LEU A 62 -12.93 12.11 11.29
C LEU A 62 -13.73 10.84 10.96
N SER A 63 -13.91 10.57 9.66
CA SER A 63 -14.54 9.34 9.20
C SER A 63 -13.53 8.20 9.17
N PHE A 64 -13.82 7.12 9.91
CA PHE A 64 -13.06 5.88 9.90
C PHE A 64 -13.87 4.77 9.24
N ILE A 65 -13.29 4.28 8.15
CA ILE A 65 -13.84 3.23 7.30
C ILE A 65 -12.92 2.01 7.23
N LEU A 66 -11.84 2.03 8.01
CA LEU A 66 -10.84 0.96 8.12
C LEU A 66 -11.03 0.15 9.40
N PRO A 67 -10.70 -1.16 9.41
CA PRO A 67 -10.83 -1.98 10.60
C PRO A 67 -9.87 -1.55 11.72
N ILE A 68 -10.38 -1.42 12.95
CA ILE A 68 -9.64 -0.88 14.13
C ILE A 68 -8.40 -1.71 14.50
N TYR A 69 -8.36 -3.00 14.14
CA TYR A 69 -7.16 -3.83 14.36
C TYR A 69 -5.97 -3.44 13.48
N HIS A 70 -6.18 -2.63 12.45
CA HIS A 70 -5.11 -2.09 11.61
C HIS A 70 -4.55 -0.80 12.21
N SER A 71 -3.24 -0.60 12.15
CA SER A 71 -2.55 0.54 12.75
C SER A 71 -3.10 1.91 12.33
N GLN A 72 -3.47 2.08 11.06
CA GLN A 72 -4.07 3.34 10.61
C GLN A 72 -5.37 3.68 11.36
N ALA A 73 -6.22 2.70 11.62
CA ALA A 73 -7.51 2.90 12.30
C ALA A 73 -7.41 2.79 13.82
N GLY A 74 -6.55 1.92 14.34
CA GLY A 74 -6.33 1.76 15.78
C GLY A 74 -5.49 2.89 16.35
N ILE A 75 -4.39 3.23 15.68
CA ILE A 75 -3.42 4.18 16.22
C ILE A 75 -3.67 5.60 15.74
N LEU A 76 -3.62 5.85 14.43
CA LEU A 76 -3.83 7.22 13.92
C LEU A 76 -5.27 7.63 14.20
N GLY A 77 -6.20 6.87 13.66
CA GLY A 77 -7.25 6.24 14.43
C GLY A 77 -7.95 6.88 15.63
N ILE A 78 -8.24 5.93 16.51
CA ILE A 78 -8.64 6.10 17.90
C ILE A 78 -7.64 7.00 18.65
N GLY A 79 -6.36 6.99 18.32
CA GLY A 79 -5.35 7.84 18.97
C GLY A 79 -5.64 9.35 18.83
N GLN A 80 -6.16 9.83 17.69
CA GLN A 80 -6.61 11.23 17.58
C GLN A 80 -7.76 11.55 18.56
N ALA A 81 -8.66 10.60 18.82
CA ALA A 81 -9.76 10.81 19.76
C ALA A 81 -9.27 10.85 21.21
N ILE A 82 -8.41 9.89 21.59
CA ILE A 82 -7.91 9.76 22.97
C ILE A 82 -6.98 10.92 23.33
N VAL A 83 -6.02 11.23 22.45
CA VAL A 83 -4.95 12.19 22.77
C VAL A 83 -5.43 13.63 22.65
N ARG A 84 -6.38 13.91 21.74
CA ARG A 84 -6.76 15.28 21.36
C ARG A 84 -8.26 15.58 21.45
N GLY A 85 -9.10 14.62 21.82
CA GLY A 85 -10.54 14.83 21.97
C GLY A 85 -11.29 14.98 20.65
N SER A 86 -10.75 14.46 19.55
CA SER A 86 -11.45 14.48 18.25
C SER A 86 -12.69 13.56 18.26
N THR A 87 -13.75 13.94 17.53
CA THR A 87 -14.91 13.04 17.33
C THR A 87 -14.63 12.06 16.20
N LEU A 88 -14.89 10.77 16.41
CA LEU A 88 -14.74 9.74 15.38
C LEU A 88 -16.09 9.20 14.94
N VAL A 89 -16.27 9.12 13.63
CA VAL A 89 -17.40 8.44 13.00
C VAL A 89 -16.93 7.07 12.57
N ILE A 90 -17.35 6.04 13.32
CA ILE A 90 -16.94 4.65 13.09
C ILE A 90 -18.13 3.90 12.48
N ARG A 91 -17.91 3.27 11.32
CA ARG A 91 -18.86 2.32 10.74
C ARG A 91 -18.39 0.89 10.93
N LYS A 92 -19.36 -0.03 11.07
CA LYS A 92 -19.08 -1.48 11.12
C LYS A 92 -18.49 -2.00 9.80
N LYS A 93 -18.92 -1.44 8.67
CA LYS A 93 -18.45 -1.79 7.32
C LYS A 93 -18.38 -0.53 6.45
N PHE A 94 -17.38 -0.47 5.57
CA PHE A 94 -17.28 0.55 4.53
C PHE A 94 -18.45 0.41 3.53
N SER A 95 -18.94 1.55 3.03
CA SER A 95 -19.96 1.62 1.99
C SER A 95 -19.69 2.84 1.12
N ALA A 96 -19.24 2.62 -0.12
CA ALA A 96 -18.89 3.69 -1.05
C ALA A 96 -20.09 4.62 -1.33
N SER A 97 -21.29 4.06 -1.52
CA SER A 97 -22.52 4.80 -1.79
C SER A 97 -23.07 5.63 -0.62
N ASN A 98 -22.65 5.34 0.62
CA ASN A 98 -23.06 6.07 1.81
C ASN A 98 -21.98 7.00 2.37
N PHE A 99 -20.73 6.87 1.92
CA PHE A 99 -19.59 7.60 2.46
C PHE A 99 -19.84 9.11 2.52
N TRP A 100 -20.20 9.73 1.40
CA TRP A 100 -20.45 11.17 1.33
C TRP A 100 -21.67 11.60 2.15
N LYS A 101 -22.72 10.77 2.19
CA LYS A 101 -23.92 11.00 3.02
C LYS A 101 -23.57 11.03 4.50
N ASP A 102 -22.72 10.13 4.94
CA ASP A 102 -22.22 10.11 6.32
C ASP A 102 -21.33 11.33 6.60
N CYS A 103 -20.45 11.71 5.68
CA CYS A 103 -19.62 12.90 5.81
C CYS A 103 -20.46 14.17 6.00
N VAL A 104 -21.59 14.30 5.29
CA VAL A 104 -22.55 15.39 5.47
C VAL A 104 -23.27 15.27 6.81
N LYS A 105 -23.88 14.10 7.10
CA LYS A 105 -24.70 13.86 8.30
C LYS A 105 -23.93 14.14 9.59
N TYR A 106 -22.68 13.68 9.66
CA TYR A 106 -21.84 13.80 10.86
C TYR A 106 -20.88 15.01 10.79
N LYS A 107 -21.01 15.87 9.77
CA LYS A 107 -20.20 17.07 9.58
C LYS A 107 -18.69 16.77 9.61
N CYS A 108 -18.28 15.68 8.98
CA CYS A 108 -16.88 15.26 8.92
C CYS A 108 -16.02 16.36 8.27
N THR A 109 -14.84 16.59 8.85
CA THR A 109 -13.87 17.60 8.37
C THR A 109 -12.58 16.98 7.85
N ALA A 110 -12.34 15.72 8.19
CA ALA A 110 -11.22 14.93 7.70
C ALA A 110 -11.68 13.49 7.44
N SER A 111 -10.97 12.78 6.57
CA SER A 111 -11.15 11.34 6.38
C SER A 111 -9.81 10.66 6.19
N GLN A 112 -9.69 9.45 6.72
CA GLN A 112 -8.62 8.55 6.28
C GLN A 112 -9.00 7.83 5.00
N TYR A 113 -8.00 7.41 4.23
CA TYR A 113 -8.21 6.54 3.07
C TYR A 113 -7.11 5.49 2.92
N ILE A 114 -7.44 4.47 2.14
CA ILE A 114 -6.49 3.65 1.40
C ILE A 114 -6.82 3.87 -0.08
N GLY A 115 -5.83 3.83 -0.98
CA GLY A 115 -6.01 4.12 -2.41
C GLY A 115 -7.25 3.50 -3.05
N GLU A 116 -7.54 2.23 -2.75
CA GLU A 116 -8.72 1.54 -3.28
C GLU A 116 -10.05 2.15 -2.86
N ILE A 117 -10.14 2.73 -1.66
CA ILE A 117 -11.33 3.48 -1.25
C ILE A 117 -11.54 4.67 -2.16
N CYS A 118 -10.48 5.42 -2.49
CA CYS A 118 -10.59 6.57 -3.39
C CYS A 118 -11.08 6.16 -4.78
N ARG A 119 -10.61 5.01 -5.29
CA ARG A 119 -11.10 4.42 -6.54
C ARG A 119 -12.58 4.02 -6.44
N TYR A 120 -12.98 3.32 -5.38
CA TYR A 120 -14.38 2.94 -5.17
C TYR A 120 -15.31 4.16 -5.09
N LEU A 121 -14.87 5.26 -4.49
CA LEU A 121 -15.62 6.51 -4.44
C LEU A 121 -15.73 7.15 -5.82
N LEU A 122 -14.64 7.18 -6.61
CA LEU A 122 -14.67 7.66 -8.00
C LEU A 122 -15.57 6.81 -8.91
N ALA A 123 -15.64 5.50 -8.68
CA ALA A 123 -16.51 4.61 -9.46
C ALA A 123 -18.01 4.79 -9.12
N GLN A 124 -18.37 5.45 -8.01
CA GLN A 124 -19.79 5.69 -7.68
C GLN A 124 -20.46 6.63 -8.67
N LYS A 125 -21.78 6.45 -8.84
CA LYS A 125 -22.63 7.42 -9.54
C LYS A 125 -22.60 8.76 -8.79
N PRO A 126 -22.52 9.91 -9.50
CA PRO A 126 -22.55 11.21 -8.86
C PRO A 126 -23.76 11.40 -7.94
N CYS A 127 -23.52 11.93 -6.75
CA CYS A 127 -24.55 12.34 -5.80
C CYS A 127 -24.29 13.75 -5.23
N PRO A 128 -25.33 14.50 -4.81
CA PRO A 128 -25.16 15.86 -4.31
C PRO A 128 -24.21 15.98 -3.10
N GLU A 129 -24.20 14.96 -2.23
CA GLU A 129 -23.40 14.94 -1.00
C GLU A 129 -21.88 14.97 -1.26
N GLU A 130 -21.44 14.60 -2.46
CA GLU A 130 -20.04 14.69 -2.93
C GLU A 130 -19.46 16.11 -2.88
N ARG A 131 -20.30 17.13 -2.78
CA ARG A 131 -19.89 18.54 -2.70
C ARG A 131 -20.42 19.28 -1.48
N LEU A 132 -21.36 18.70 -0.74
CA LEU A 132 -21.96 19.32 0.45
C LEU A 132 -21.18 19.03 1.73
N HIS A 133 -20.23 18.09 1.69
CA HIS A 133 -19.44 17.72 2.86
C HIS A 133 -18.47 18.84 3.29
N ASN A 134 -18.00 18.77 4.54
CA ASN A 134 -17.01 19.71 5.09
C ASN A 134 -15.57 19.16 5.10
N ILE A 135 -15.31 18.05 4.39
CA ILE A 135 -13.99 17.46 4.30
C ILE A 135 -13.02 18.46 3.65
N ARG A 136 -11.99 18.84 4.41
CA ARG A 136 -10.92 19.77 3.99
C ARG A 136 -9.59 19.07 3.78
N VAL A 137 -9.42 17.88 4.35
CA VAL A 137 -8.23 17.04 4.20
C VAL A 137 -8.64 15.57 4.13
N MET A 138 -8.05 14.84 3.21
CA MET A 138 -8.00 13.38 3.27
C MET A 138 -6.54 12.96 3.39
N PHE A 139 -6.26 11.97 4.23
CA PHE A 139 -4.91 11.47 4.40
C PHE A 139 -4.87 9.95 4.50
N GLY A 140 -3.81 9.34 4.04
CA GLY A 140 -3.75 7.89 3.93
C GLY A 140 -2.58 7.42 3.12
N ASN A 141 -2.75 6.26 2.51
CA ASN A 141 -1.68 5.59 1.77
C ASN A 141 -2.23 5.00 0.47
N GLY A 142 -1.42 5.08 -0.59
CA GLY A 142 -1.63 4.45 -1.88
C GLY A 142 -2.56 5.19 -2.82
N LEU A 143 -2.78 6.50 -2.70
CA LEU A 143 -3.54 7.23 -3.73
C LEU A 143 -2.70 7.33 -5.01
N ARG A 144 -3.13 6.60 -6.03
CA ARG A 144 -2.41 6.55 -7.30
C ARG A 144 -2.49 7.88 -8.04
N GLY A 145 -1.40 8.25 -8.71
CA GLY A 145 -1.28 9.53 -9.42
C GLY A 145 -2.29 9.68 -10.55
N GLU A 146 -2.68 8.56 -11.17
CA GLU A 146 -3.58 8.51 -12.33
C GLU A 146 -5.01 8.95 -11.98
N ILE A 147 -5.47 8.67 -10.76
CA ILE A 147 -6.84 9.03 -10.30
C ILE A 147 -6.88 10.24 -9.37
N TRP A 148 -5.73 10.68 -8.86
CA TRP A 148 -5.65 11.75 -7.87
C TRP A 148 -6.23 13.08 -8.38
N PRO A 149 -5.91 13.58 -9.59
CA PRO A 149 -6.49 14.83 -10.10
C PRO A 149 -8.01 14.77 -10.19
N ASP A 150 -8.54 13.68 -10.71
CA ASP A 150 -9.98 13.46 -10.85
C ASP A 150 -10.67 13.37 -9.49
N PHE A 151 -10.04 12.71 -8.52
CA PHE A 151 -10.52 12.62 -7.15
C PHE A 151 -10.66 14.00 -6.50
N VAL A 152 -9.58 14.79 -6.53
CA VAL A 152 -9.54 16.14 -5.96
C VAL A 152 -10.54 17.05 -6.68
N SER A 153 -10.55 16.99 -8.02
CA SER A 153 -11.46 17.78 -8.84
C SER A 153 -12.91 17.45 -8.52
N ARG A 154 -13.32 16.17 -8.56
CA ARG A 154 -14.71 15.71 -8.38
C ARG A 154 -15.26 15.94 -6.98
N PHE A 155 -14.46 15.73 -5.95
CA PHE A 155 -14.94 15.84 -4.56
C PHE A 155 -14.57 17.16 -3.90
N GLY A 156 -13.74 18.00 -4.55
CA GLY A 156 -13.39 19.33 -4.03
C GLY A 156 -12.52 19.27 -2.78
N ILE A 157 -11.69 18.23 -2.68
CA ILE A 157 -10.81 18.00 -1.54
C ILE A 157 -9.59 18.91 -1.66
N LYS A 158 -9.48 19.88 -0.74
CA LYS A 158 -8.43 20.91 -0.81
C LYS A 158 -7.02 20.38 -0.57
N LYS A 159 -6.89 19.30 0.19
CA LYS A 159 -5.59 18.76 0.59
C LYS A 159 -5.64 17.24 0.69
N ILE A 160 -4.72 16.59 0.01
CA ILE A 160 -4.41 15.18 0.19
C ILE A 160 -3.06 15.07 0.90
N GLY A 161 -3.00 14.27 1.96
CA GLY A 161 -1.76 13.92 2.65
C GLY A 161 -1.44 12.45 2.43
N GLU A 162 -0.33 12.16 1.79
CA GLU A 162 0.10 10.78 1.55
C GLU A 162 1.17 10.42 2.58
N LEU A 163 0.99 9.27 3.22
CA LEU A 163 1.92 8.69 4.17
C LEU A 163 2.49 7.41 3.57
N TYR A 164 3.78 7.20 3.74
CA TYR A 164 4.40 5.90 3.54
C TYR A 164 5.03 5.43 4.84
N GLY A 165 4.79 4.16 5.15
CA GLY A 165 5.27 3.50 6.34
C GLY A 165 4.66 2.10 6.48
N SER A 166 5.24 1.31 7.38
CA SER A 166 4.70 0.02 7.78
C SER A 166 4.61 -0.05 9.30
N THR A 167 3.78 -0.96 9.81
CA THR A 167 3.69 -1.18 11.27
C THR A 167 4.98 -1.71 11.86
N GLU A 168 5.75 -2.43 11.06
CA GLU A 168 6.95 -3.14 11.46
C GLU A 168 8.20 -2.28 11.31
N GLY A 169 8.15 -1.22 10.50
CA GLY A 169 9.32 -0.45 10.10
C GLY A 169 9.41 0.93 10.77
N ASN A 170 10.65 1.38 10.97
CA ASN A 170 10.97 2.76 11.34
C ASN A 170 11.05 3.71 10.12
N SER A 171 10.73 3.20 8.91
CA SER A 171 10.83 3.94 7.66
C SER A 171 9.56 4.71 7.32
N ASN A 172 9.41 5.92 7.86
CA ASN A 172 8.23 6.75 7.62
C ASN A 172 8.59 8.02 6.84
N ILE A 173 7.85 8.29 5.77
CA ILE A 173 7.94 9.52 4.97
C ILE A 173 6.54 10.08 4.72
N LEU A 174 6.48 11.38 4.43
CA LEU A 174 5.24 12.11 4.29
C LEU A 174 5.29 13.02 3.07
N ASN A 175 4.21 13.04 2.30
CA ASN A 175 3.91 14.05 1.30
C ASN A 175 2.75 14.90 1.84
N ILE A 176 3.09 16.10 2.31
CA ILE A 176 2.17 17.01 3.01
C ILE A 176 1.81 18.25 2.20
N ASP A 177 2.51 18.48 1.10
CA ASP A 177 2.24 19.54 0.13
C ASP A 177 1.29 19.07 -0.97
N GLY A 178 0.99 17.77 -1.03
CA GLY A 178 -0.02 17.20 -1.92
C GLY A 178 0.50 16.99 -3.34
N HIS A 179 1.81 16.76 -3.48
CA HIS A 179 2.42 16.48 -4.77
C HIS A 179 1.85 15.19 -5.35
N ILE A 180 1.27 15.26 -6.55
CA ILE A 180 0.49 14.15 -7.11
C ILE A 180 1.37 12.90 -7.29
N GLY A 181 0.91 11.77 -6.77
CA GLY A 181 1.56 10.46 -6.90
C GLY A 181 2.79 10.24 -6.01
N ALA A 182 3.32 11.29 -5.36
CA ALA A 182 4.42 11.14 -4.42
C ALA A 182 3.92 10.56 -3.09
N CYS A 183 4.68 9.64 -2.49
CA CYS A 183 4.40 9.10 -1.16
C CYS A 183 5.25 9.72 -0.05
N GLY A 184 6.26 10.50 -0.43
CA GLY A 184 7.00 11.32 0.52
C GLY A 184 8.04 12.21 -0.16
N PHE A 185 8.88 12.82 0.67
CA PHE A 185 9.89 13.77 0.22
C PHE A 185 11.20 13.60 0.99
N PHE A 186 12.32 13.58 0.26
CA PHE A 186 13.68 13.68 0.77
C PHE A 186 14.38 14.91 0.21
N PRO A 187 14.97 15.76 1.08
CA PRO A 187 15.82 16.84 0.63
C PRO A 187 16.97 16.30 -0.22
N ILE A 188 17.23 16.94 -1.35
CA ILE A 188 18.31 16.56 -2.28
C ILE A 188 19.71 17.00 -1.80
N TYR A 189 19.78 17.89 -0.80
CA TYR A 189 21.05 18.40 -0.29
C TYR A 189 21.73 17.36 0.61
N PRO A 190 22.94 16.87 0.26
CA PRO A 190 23.56 15.71 0.91
C PRO A 190 23.66 15.77 2.44
N PHE A 191 23.95 16.96 2.98
CA PHE A 191 24.03 17.16 4.43
C PHE A 191 22.67 16.93 5.11
N LEU A 192 21.59 17.48 4.54
CA LEU A 192 20.24 17.32 5.08
C LEU A 192 19.78 15.88 4.93
N THR A 193 19.97 15.26 3.76
CA THR A 193 19.63 13.85 3.53
C THR A 193 20.32 12.94 4.55
N SER A 194 21.57 13.25 4.93
CA SER A 194 22.29 12.42 5.88
C SER A 194 21.71 12.45 7.30
N LEU A 195 20.94 13.49 7.66
CA LEU A 195 20.27 13.60 8.95
C LEU A 195 18.98 12.77 9.00
N TYR A 196 18.40 12.42 7.85
CA TYR A 196 17.20 11.60 7.81
C TYR A 196 17.54 10.17 8.21
N PRO A 197 16.70 9.55 9.06
CA PRO A 197 16.88 8.17 9.48
C PRO A 197 16.57 7.15 8.37
N VAL A 198 16.05 7.61 7.24
CA VAL A 198 15.58 6.80 6.13
C VAL A 198 16.35 7.16 4.87
N ARG A 199 16.64 6.17 4.03
CA ARG A 199 17.42 6.33 2.79
C ARG A 199 17.00 5.30 1.75
N LEU A 200 17.39 5.53 0.49
CA LEU A 200 17.28 4.53 -0.57
C LEU A 200 18.65 3.90 -0.86
N VAL A 201 18.70 2.58 -0.92
CA VAL A 201 19.90 1.81 -1.35
C VAL A 201 19.65 1.19 -2.72
N LYS A 202 20.69 1.15 -3.55
CA LYS A 202 20.57 0.57 -4.89
C LYS A 202 20.31 -0.93 -4.80
N VAL A 203 19.41 -1.39 -5.65
CA VAL A 203 19.08 -2.80 -5.83
C VAL A 203 19.43 -3.18 -7.25
N ASP A 204 20.00 -4.37 -7.41
CA ASP A 204 20.24 -4.99 -8.69
C ASP A 204 18.88 -5.34 -9.33
N PRO A 205 18.55 -4.80 -10.52
CA PRO A 205 17.30 -5.11 -11.17
C PRO A 205 17.13 -6.59 -11.51
N GLU A 206 18.20 -7.35 -11.70
CA GLU A 206 18.14 -8.76 -12.09
C GLU A 206 17.96 -9.68 -10.89
N THR A 207 18.76 -9.50 -9.85
CA THR A 207 18.75 -10.39 -8.69
C THR A 207 17.83 -9.93 -7.57
N ASN A 208 17.36 -8.68 -7.62
CA ASN A 208 16.70 -8.00 -6.50
C ASN A 208 17.57 -7.92 -5.24
N GLU A 209 18.88 -8.08 -5.36
CA GLU A 209 19.81 -7.96 -4.23
C GLU A 209 20.35 -6.54 -4.10
N ILE A 210 20.71 -6.14 -2.88
CA ILE A 210 21.27 -4.81 -2.64
C ILE A 210 22.71 -4.75 -3.14
N ILE A 211 22.99 -3.74 -3.95
CA ILE A 211 24.31 -3.53 -4.54
C ILE A 211 25.26 -2.94 -3.49
N ARG A 212 26.43 -3.56 -3.35
CA ARG A 212 27.50 -3.12 -2.45
C ARG A 212 28.72 -2.64 -3.22
N ASP A 213 29.47 -1.72 -2.62
CA ASP A 213 30.73 -1.22 -3.14
C ASP A 213 31.89 -2.19 -2.84
N LYS A 214 33.10 -1.83 -3.30
CA LYS A 214 34.33 -2.60 -3.06
C LYS A 214 34.71 -2.78 -1.58
N ASN A 215 34.15 -1.96 -0.68
CA ASN A 215 34.37 -2.05 0.76
C ASN A 215 33.29 -2.90 1.46
N GLY A 216 32.35 -3.44 0.68
CA GLY A 216 31.20 -4.20 1.17
C GLY A 216 30.12 -3.32 1.78
N LEU A 217 30.09 -2.00 1.50
CA LEU A 217 29.05 -1.08 1.97
C LEU A 217 27.94 -0.94 0.93
N CYS A 218 26.69 -0.76 1.36
CA CYS A 218 25.57 -0.55 0.42
C CYS A 218 25.74 0.76 -0.38
N ILE A 219 25.45 0.73 -1.67
CA ILE A 219 25.49 1.92 -2.51
C ILE A 219 24.21 2.73 -2.30
N SER A 220 24.32 3.92 -1.72
CA SER A 220 23.19 4.84 -1.57
C SER A 220 22.72 5.37 -2.94
N CYS A 221 21.41 5.54 -3.10
CA CYS A 221 20.83 6.16 -4.28
C CYS A 221 21.09 7.66 -4.29
N ARG A 222 20.96 8.24 -5.48
CA ARG A 222 20.96 9.69 -5.71
C ARG A 222 19.60 10.10 -6.31
N PRO A 223 19.23 11.39 -6.27
CA PRO A 223 18.09 11.88 -7.04
C PRO A 223 18.19 11.44 -8.50
N GLY A 224 17.07 11.01 -9.07
CA GLY A 224 16.96 10.40 -10.40
C GLY A 224 17.15 8.88 -10.46
N SER A 225 17.13 8.15 -9.33
CA SER A 225 17.33 6.69 -9.33
C SER A 225 16.33 5.92 -8.46
N TYR A 226 16.23 4.63 -8.75
CA TYR A 226 15.43 3.66 -8.01
C TYR A 226 16.25 2.97 -6.92
N GLY A 227 15.61 2.67 -5.80
CA GLY A 227 16.24 1.90 -4.73
C GLY A 227 15.25 1.39 -3.70
N GLU A 228 15.71 0.47 -2.87
CA GLU A 228 14.95 -0.05 -1.74
C GLU A 228 14.98 0.94 -0.57
N MET A 229 13.81 1.21 0.01
CA MET A 229 13.71 2.03 1.21
C MET A 229 14.23 1.27 2.43
N VAL A 230 15.19 1.88 3.12
CA VAL A 230 15.77 1.35 4.35
C VAL A 230 15.73 2.38 5.47
N GLY A 231 15.53 1.90 6.69
CA GLY A 231 15.46 2.73 7.89
C GLY A 231 16.60 2.39 8.85
N MET A 232 17.38 3.39 9.24
CA MET A 232 18.51 3.23 10.16
C MET A 232 18.04 2.78 11.53
N ILE A 233 18.67 1.73 12.04
CA ILE A 233 18.42 1.23 13.38
C ILE A 233 19.47 1.82 14.32
N LYS A 234 19.01 2.43 15.41
CA LYS A 234 19.86 2.86 16.51
C LYS A 234 19.28 2.34 17.82
N GLU A 235 19.98 1.43 18.47
CA GLU A 235 19.50 0.79 19.71
C GLU A 235 19.25 1.80 20.84
N ASN A 236 20.02 2.88 20.88
CA ASN A 236 19.92 3.93 21.92
C ASN A 236 18.94 5.06 21.57
N ASP A 237 18.18 4.95 20.48
CA ASP A 237 17.20 5.96 20.05
C ASP A 237 15.80 5.33 20.02
N PRO A 238 14.89 5.70 20.93
CA PRO A 238 13.54 5.13 20.98
C PRO A 238 12.72 5.32 19.71
N LEU A 239 13.06 6.29 18.85
CA LEU A 239 12.36 6.51 17.58
C LEU A 239 12.89 5.64 16.45
N LEU A 240 14.12 5.16 16.57
CA LEU A 240 14.84 4.42 15.52
C LEU A 240 15.17 2.98 15.93
N ARG A 241 14.84 2.59 17.16
CA ARG A 241 14.95 1.21 17.61
C ARG A 241 14.00 0.32 16.81
N PHE A 242 14.49 -0.86 16.46
CA PHE A 242 13.69 -1.92 15.85
C PHE A 242 13.73 -3.12 16.78
N GLU A 243 12.58 -3.50 17.32
CA GLU A 243 12.46 -4.59 18.31
C GLU A 243 12.54 -5.98 17.67
N GLY A 244 12.25 -6.07 16.37
CA GLY A 244 12.20 -7.32 15.62
C GLY A 244 10.81 -7.96 15.60
N TYR A 245 10.73 -9.06 14.87
CA TYR A 245 9.57 -9.94 14.82
C TYR A 245 9.66 -11.00 15.91
N VAL A 246 8.53 -11.65 16.22
CA VAL A 246 8.50 -12.76 17.18
C VAL A 246 9.35 -13.93 16.71
N ASP A 247 9.44 -14.14 15.40
CA ASP A 247 10.41 -15.05 14.82
C ASP A 247 11.77 -14.33 14.59
N ALA A 248 12.81 -14.87 15.20
CA ALA A 248 14.17 -14.31 15.08
C ALA A 248 14.74 -14.48 13.66
N GLY A 249 14.31 -15.51 12.92
CA GLY A 249 14.72 -15.73 11.53
C GLY A 249 14.14 -14.68 10.58
N ASP A 250 12.87 -14.32 10.74
CA ASP A 250 12.24 -13.26 9.96
C ASP A 250 12.80 -11.87 10.28
N THR A 251 13.17 -11.65 11.54
CA THR A 251 13.96 -10.48 11.95
C THR A 251 15.29 -10.42 11.20
N ALA A 252 16.05 -11.51 11.19
CA ALA A 252 17.37 -11.54 10.55
C ALA A 252 17.30 -11.27 9.04
N LYS A 253 16.25 -11.73 8.35
CA LYS A 253 16.05 -11.48 6.90
C LYS A 253 15.81 -10.01 6.57
N LYS A 254 15.28 -9.24 7.53
CA LYS A 254 14.91 -7.82 7.38
C LYS A 254 15.99 -6.87 7.89
N LEU A 255 17.11 -7.40 8.37
CA LEU A 255 18.23 -6.62 8.88
C LEU A 255 19.40 -6.67 7.90
N ILE A 256 19.92 -5.50 7.57
CA ILE A 256 21.13 -5.38 6.76
C ILE A 256 22.17 -4.60 7.52
N ARG A 257 23.37 -5.18 7.61
CA ARG A 257 24.54 -4.57 8.23
C ARG A 257 25.47 -3.97 7.18
N ASP A 258 26.37 -3.10 7.63
CA ASP A 258 27.41 -2.47 6.82
C ASP A 258 26.81 -1.72 5.63
N VAL A 259 25.95 -0.75 5.90
CA VAL A 259 25.14 -0.02 4.92
C VAL A 259 25.85 1.27 4.53
N CYS A 260 25.95 2.25 5.44
CA CYS A 260 26.67 3.49 5.19
C CYS A 260 28.09 3.47 5.76
N LYS A 261 28.28 2.75 6.87
CA LYS A 261 29.56 2.56 7.53
C LYS A 261 29.62 1.16 8.14
N LYS A 262 30.83 0.63 8.32
CA LYS A 262 30.99 -0.65 8.99
C LYS A 262 30.36 -0.63 10.39
N GLY A 263 29.57 -1.65 10.69
CA GLY A 263 28.89 -1.84 11.97
C GLY A 263 27.52 -1.16 12.11
N ASP A 264 27.08 -0.34 11.15
CA ASP A 264 25.69 0.13 11.16
C ASP A 264 24.70 -0.97 10.73
N CYS A 265 23.43 -0.75 11.04
CA CYS A 265 22.35 -1.69 10.76
C CYS A 265 21.10 -0.92 10.29
N VAL A 266 20.40 -1.46 9.31
CA VAL A 266 19.13 -0.91 8.82
C VAL A 266 18.05 -1.99 8.74
N PHE A 267 16.82 -1.55 8.90
CA PHE A 267 15.61 -2.31 8.56
C PHE A 267 15.34 -2.16 7.06
N THR A 268 15.07 -3.28 6.39
CA THR A 268 14.69 -3.31 4.97
C THR A 268 13.17 -3.30 4.84
N SER A 269 12.61 -2.30 4.17
CA SER A 269 11.16 -2.31 3.90
C SER A 269 10.76 -3.43 2.94
N GLY A 270 11.62 -3.78 1.98
CA GLY A 270 11.26 -4.56 0.81
C GLY A 270 10.51 -3.75 -0.24
N ASP A 271 10.45 -2.42 -0.13
CA ASP A 271 9.74 -1.55 -1.06
C ASP A 271 10.73 -0.77 -1.94
N ILE A 272 10.49 -0.79 -3.25
CA ILE A 272 11.27 -0.05 -4.25
C ILE A 272 10.59 1.29 -4.52
N LEU A 273 11.35 2.37 -4.34
CA LEU A 273 10.90 3.73 -4.61
C LEU A 273 11.80 4.39 -5.65
N TYR A 274 11.21 5.31 -6.41
CA TYR A 274 11.93 6.25 -7.25
C TYR A 274 12.13 7.57 -6.50
N TRP A 275 13.37 8.03 -6.40
CA TRP A 275 13.68 9.36 -5.88
C TRP A 275 13.90 10.30 -7.06
N ASP A 276 13.02 11.25 -7.26
CA ASP A 276 13.13 12.19 -8.39
C ASP A 276 14.17 13.29 -8.13
N PRO A 277 14.57 14.04 -9.17
CA PRO A 277 15.51 15.17 -9.03
C PRO A 277 15.02 16.32 -8.14
N LEU A 278 13.73 16.43 -7.85
CA LEU A 278 13.14 17.49 -7.03
C LEU A 278 13.08 17.12 -5.54
N GLY A 279 13.27 15.84 -5.21
CA GLY A 279 13.23 15.32 -3.85
C GLY A 279 12.00 14.48 -3.53
N TYR A 280 11.03 14.35 -4.45
CA TYR A 280 9.86 13.53 -4.22
C TYR A 280 10.17 12.04 -4.40
N LEU A 281 9.50 11.24 -3.59
CA LEU A 281 9.61 9.80 -3.59
C LEU A 281 8.31 9.21 -4.11
N TYR A 282 8.42 8.30 -5.07
CA TYR A 282 7.29 7.62 -5.67
C TYR A 282 7.42 6.13 -5.39
N PHE A 283 6.40 5.55 -4.78
CA PHE A 283 6.32 4.11 -4.60
C PHE A 283 6.20 3.44 -5.97
N LYS A 284 7.01 2.40 -6.22
CA LYS A 284 7.04 1.73 -7.52
C LYS A 284 6.57 0.30 -7.42
N ASP A 285 7.20 -0.50 -6.57
CA ASP A 285 6.77 -1.87 -6.37
C ASP A 285 7.32 -2.43 -5.06
N ARG A 286 6.88 -3.63 -4.69
CA ARG A 286 7.57 -4.41 -3.67
C ARG A 286 8.61 -5.31 -4.31
N ARG A 287 9.69 -5.53 -3.59
CA ARG A 287 10.73 -6.49 -3.96
C ARG A 287 10.10 -7.87 -4.08
N GLY A 288 10.09 -8.41 -5.30
CA GLY A 288 9.47 -9.69 -5.64
C GLY A 288 8.03 -9.62 -6.17
N ASP A 289 7.38 -8.46 -6.17
CA ASP A 289 6.08 -8.27 -6.82
C ASP A 289 6.23 -7.98 -8.34
N THR A 290 7.39 -7.47 -8.78
CA THR A 290 7.75 -7.32 -10.21
C THR A 290 7.93 -8.68 -10.91
N TYR A 291 7.70 -8.74 -12.21
CA TYR A 291 8.06 -9.92 -13.03
C TYR A 291 9.06 -9.56 -14.12
N ARG A 292 9.90 -10.52 -14.50
CA ARG A 292 10.89 -10.36 -15.59
C ARG A 292 10.42 -11.10 -16.82
N TRP A 293 10.23 -10.40 -17.93
CA TRP A 293 9.81 -11.00 -19.20
C TRP A 293 10.77 -10.60 -20.31
N LYS A 294 11.30 -11.58 -21.05
CA LYS A 294 12.26 -11.36 -22.15
C LYS A 294 13.48 -10.51 -21.75
N GLY A 295 13.98 -10.72 -20.53
CA GLY A 295 15.14 -9.99 -20.00
C GLY A 295 14.81 -8.63 -19.37
N GLU A 296 13.58 -8.15 -19.50
CA GLU A 296 13.16 -6.83 -19.00
C GLU A 296 12.31 -6.97 -17.73
N ASN A 297 12.47 -6.04 -16.79
CA ASN A 297 11.64 -5.98 -15.59
C ASN A 297 10.38 -5.18 -15.84
N VAL A 298 9.25 -5.71 -15.40
CA VAL A 298 7.94 -5.07 -15.51
C VAL A 298 7.35 -4.89 -14.12
N SER A 299 6.98 -3.65 -13.79
CA SER A 299 6.29 -3.34 -12.55
C SER A 299 4.83 -3.74 -12.64
N THR A 300 4.35 -4.55 -11.69
CA THR A 300 2.93 -4.92 -11.66
C THR A 300 2.06 -3.71 -11.36
N MET A 301 2.56 -2.79 -10.55
CA MET A 301 1.83 -1.59 -10.18
C MET A 301 1.67 -0.59 -11.31
N GLU A 302 2.68 -0.45 -12.18
CA GLU A 302 2.59 0.40 -13.37
C GLU A 302 1.45 -0.07 -14.28
N VAL A 303 1.42 -1.36 -14.58
CA VAL A 303 0.36 -1.98 -15.38
C VAL A 303 -1.01 -1.81 -14.70
N GLU A 304 -1.11 -2.07 -13.39
CA GLU A 304 -2.35 -1.85 -12.63
C GLU A 304 -2.79 -0.36 -12.67
N GLY A 305 -1.84 0.57 -12.60
CA GLY A 305 -2.08 2.01 -12.64
C GLY A 305 -2.67 2.47 -13.97
N ILE A 306 -2.19 1.91 -15.08
CA ILE A 306 -2.70 2.20 -16.44
C ILE A 306 -4.15 1.72 -16.59
N LEU A 307 -4.52 0.61 -15.95
CA LEU A 307 -5.87 0.07 -15.98
C LEU A 307 -6.82 0.77 -15.00
N GLN A 308 -6.29 1.35 -13.93
CA GLN A 308 -7.09 1.91 -12.84
C GLN A 308 -8.17 2.93 -13.25
N PRO A 309 -7.96 3.81 -14.25
CA PRO A 309 -8.98 4.76 -14.68
C PRO A 309 -10.15 4.11 -15.46
N LEU A 310 -10.11 2.80 -15.75
CA LEU A 310 -11.23 2.07 -16.32
C LEU A 310 -12.27 1.76 -15.24
N MET A 311 -13.34 2.55 -15.19
CA MET A 311 -14.42 2.40 -14.21
C MET A 311 -15.25 1.11 -14.39
N SER A 312 -15.05 0.40 -15.51
CA SER A 312 -15.57 -0.95 -15.73
C SER A 312 -14.85 -2.03 -14.90
N ILE A 313 -13.72 -1.70 -14.26
CA ILE A 313 -12.96 -2.59 -13.39
C ILE A 313 -13.43 -2.43 -11.94
N GLU A 314 -13.96 -3.51 -11.36
CA GLU A 314 -14.19 -3.58 -9.92
C GLU A 314 -12.89 -3.84 -9.17
N ASP A 315 -12.06 -4.79 -9.60
CA ASP A 315 -10.73 -5.04 -9.03
C ASP A 315 -9.77 -5.53 -10.10
N ALA A 316 -8.49 -5.20 -9.98
CA ALA A 316 -7.45 -5.71 -10.86
C ALA A 316 -6.18 -6.03 -10.08
N SER A 317 -5.55 -7.15 -10.42
CA SER A 317 -4.25 -7.57 -9.89
C SER A 317 -3.38 -8.06 -11.02
N VAL A 318 -2.17 -7.51 -11.13
CA VAL A 318 -1.18 -7.94 -12.12
C VAL A 318 -0.10 -8.80 -11.45
N PHE A 319 0.30 -9.87 -12.13
CA PHE A 319 1.31 -10.80 -11.63
C PHE A 319 2.02 -11.53 -12.77
N GLY A 320 3.22 -12.05 -12.50
CA GLY A 320 3.95 -12.88 -13.45
C GLY A 320 3.56 -14.37 -13.36
N VAL A 321 3.39 -15.02 -14.50
CA VAL A 321 3.13 -16.47 -14.64
C VAL A 321 4.21 -17.15 -15.47
N GLU A 322 4.51 -18.40 -15.14
CA GLU A 322 5.52 -19.19 -15.85
C GLU A 322 4.93 -19.77 -17.15
N ILE A 323 5.66 -19.65 -18.25
CA ILE A 323 5.34 -20.35 -19.50
C ILE A 323 6.41 -21.42 -19.72
N LYS A 324 5.98 -22.66 -19.89
CA LYS A 324 6.88 -23.80 -20.09
C LYS A 324 7.82 -23.55 -21.27
N GLY A 325 9.12 -23.80 -21.06
CA GLY A 325 10.14 -23.65 -22.11
C GLY A 325 10.55 -22.21 -22.41
N ARG A 326 10.08 -21.22 -21.64
CA ARG A 326 10.48 -19.82 -21.77
C ARG A 326 11.15 -19.31 -20.51
N GLU A 327 12.13 -18.43 -20.69
CA GLU A 327 12.82 -17.79 -19.59
C GLU A 327 12.00 -16.61 -19.06
N GLY A 328 11.95 -16.48 -17.73
CA GLY A 328 11.20 -15.43 -17.04
C GLY A 328 9.73 -15.77 -16.82
N ARG A 329 8.95 -14.74 -16.52
CA ARG A 329 7.52 -14.81 -16.20
C ARG A 329 6.75 -13.83 -17.07
N ALA A 330 5.74 -14.34 -17.78
CA ALA A 330 4.86 -13.55 -18.60
C ALA A 330 3.89 -12.75 -17.72
N GLY A 331 3.57 -11.52 -18.11
CA GLY A 331 2.57 -10.73 -17.39
C GLY A 331 1.18 -11.32 -17.54
N MET A 332 0.42 -11.34 -16.44
CA MET A 332 -0.99 -11.71 -16.40
C MET A 332 -1.79 -10.71 -15.59
N ILE A 333 -2.97 -10.34 -16.09
CA ILE A 333 -3.95 -9.51 -15.40
C ILE A 333 -5.08 -10.42 -14.91
N GLY A 334 -5.37 -10.44 -13.61
CA GLY A 334 -6.64 -10.93 -13.08
C GLY A 334 -7.57 -9.75 -12.82
N VAL A 335 -8.77 -9.74 -13.41
CA VAL A 335 -9.71 -8.62 -13.32
C VAL A 335 -11.12 -9.08 -12.94
N VAL A 336 -11.75 -8.38 -12.01
CA VAL A 336 -13.19 -8.47 -11.74
C VAL A 336 -13.82 -7.23 -12.36
N LEU A 337 -14.87 -7.43 -13.15
CA LEU A 337 -15.57 -6.32 -13.80
C LEU A 337 -16.73 -5.80 -12.92
N ALA A 338 -16.99 -4.50 -13.00
CA ALA A 338 -18.09 -3.87 -12.31
C ALA A 338 -19.45 -4.42 -12.77
N GLU A 339 -20.45 -4.38 -11.89
CA GLU A 339 -21.82 -4.79 -12.20
C GLU A 339 -22.32 -4.10 -13.48
N ASN A 340 -22.67 -4.90 -14.49
CA ASN A 340 -23.14 -4.50 -15.84
C ASN A 340 -22.06 -3.98 -16.82
N ALA A 341 -20.77 -4.14 -16.52
CA ALA A 341 -19.73 -3.84 -17.50
C ALA A 341 -19.82 -4.78 -18.72
N ASN A 342 -19.69 -4.22 -19.93
CA ASN A 342 -19.60 -5.00 -21.15
C ASN A 342 -18.16 -5.52 -21.34
N ILE A 343 -18.00 -6.84 -21.43
CA ILE A 343 -16.69 -7.49 -21.54
C ILE A 343 -15.95 -7.07 -22.82
N GLU A 344 -16.63 -7.00 -23.96
CA GLU A 344 -16.00 -6.69 -25.25
C GLU A 344 -15.49 -5.25 -25.29
N GLU A 345 -16.29 -4.32 -24.75
CA GLU A 345 -15.90 -2.92 -24.58
C GLU A 345 -14.70 -2.78 -23.64
N PHE A 346 -14.74 -3.45 -22.48
CA PHE A 346 -13.63 -3.46 -21.54
C PHE A 346 -12.35 -3.98 -22.20
N ILE A 347 -12.42 -5.10 -22.93
CA ILE A 347 -11.26 -5.68 -23.61
C ILE A 347 -10.67 -4.67 -24.60
N ARG A 348 -11.51 -4.01 -25.40
CA ARG A 348 -11.06 -2.98 -26.36
C ARG A 348 -10.36 -1.82 -25.66
N GLU A 349 -10.95 -1.29 -24.59
CA GLU A 349 -10.39 -0.16 -23.84
C GLU A 349 -9.10 -0.52 -23.09
N ALA A 350 -9.06 -1.68 -22.45
CA ALA A 350 -7.87 -2.19 -21.78
C ALA A 350 -6.72 -2.41 -22.77
N SER A 351 -7.00 -3.03 -23.92
CA SER A 351 -6.02 -3.23 -25.00
C SER A 351 -5.43 -1.91 -25.49
N ALA A 352 -6.28 -0.93 -25.81
CA ALA A 352 -5.83 0.38 -26.26
C ALA A 352 -4.93 1.06 -25.22
N ARG A 353 -5.40 1.15 -23.96
CA ARG A 353 -4.64 1.79 -22.87
C ARG A 353 -3.29 1.13 -22.63
N LEU A 354 -3.23 -0.19 -22.55
CA LEU A 354 -1.97 -0.89 -22.34
C LEU A 354 -1.02 -0.66 -23.51
N SER A 355 -1.51 -0.72 -24.75
CA SER A 355 -0.68 -0.51 -25.94
C SER A 355 -0.17 0.92 -26.13
N ASP A 356 -0.91 1.92 -25.64
CA ASP A 356 -0.55 3.33 -25.74
C ASP A 356 0.43 3.77 -24.65
N ASN A 357 0.46 3.08 -23.51
CA ASN A 357 1.22 3.49 -22.32
C ASN A 357 2.38 2.55 -21.96
N LEU A 358 2.42 1.32 -22.48
CA LEU A 358 3.49 0.35 -22.20
C LEU A 358 4.34 0.05 -23.43
N ALA A 359 5.62 -0.22 -23.17
CA ALA A 359 6.47 -0.87 -24.17
C ALA A 359 5.94 -2.28 -24.50
N PRO A 360 6.15 -2.80 -25.72
CA PRO A 360 5.59 -4.09 -26.14
C PRO A 360 5.91 -5.28 -25.21
N TYR A 361 7.08 -5.30 -24.57
CA TYR A 361 7.46 -6.38 -23.64
C TYR A 361 6.73 -6.29 -22.29
N ALA A 362 6.23 -5.11 -21.91
CA ALA A 362 5.59 -4.86 -20.61
C ALA A 362 4.08 -5.14 -20.65
N ILE A 363 3.47 -5.23 -21.83
CA ILE A 363 2.06 -5.58 -22.00
C ILE A 363 1.83 -7.01 -21.49
N PRO A 364 0.94 -7.22 -20.50
CA PRO A 364 0.61 -8.57 -20.02
C PRO A 364 0.09 -9.44 -21.15
N ILE A 365 0.61 -10.65 -21.27
CA ILE A 365 0.25 -11.60 -22.32
C ILE A 365 -1.14 -12.18 -22.06
N PHE A 366 -1.50 -12.37 -20.79
CA PHE A 366 -2.76 -12.97 -20.39
C PHE A 366 -3.65 -11.99 -19.63
N LEU A 367 -4.95 -12.10 -19.82
CA LEU A 367 -5.97 -11.41 -19.05
C LEU A 367 -7.07 -12.40 -18.67
N ARG A 368 -7.32 -12.60 -17.38
CA ARG A 368 -8.36 -13.47 -16.83
C ARG A 368 -9.48 -12.62 -16.23
N ILE A 369 -10.70 -12.84 -16.69
CA ILE A 369 -11.91 -12.26 -16.10
C ILE A 369 -12.36 -13.19 -14.97
N CYS A 370 -12.14 -12.76 -13.74
CA CYS A 370 -12.48 -13.49 -12.53
C CYS A 370 -13.88 -13.12 -12.02
N ASN A 371 -14.58 -14.08 -11.42
CA ASN A 371 -15.83 -13.81 -10.70
C ASN A 371 -15.58 -13.01 -9.41
N GLU A 372 -14.53 -13.34 -8.67
CA GLU A 372 -14.10 -12.62 -7.47
C GLU A 372 -12.58 -12.72 -7.29
N LEU A 373 -12.02 -11.78 -6.55
CA LEU A 373 -10.61 -11.83 -6.11
C LEU A 373 -10.55 -11.78 -4.60
N GLU A 374 -9.73 -12.65 -4.02
CA GLU A 374 -9.51 -12.66 -2.58
C GLU A 374 -8.87 -11.35 -2.10
N LYS A 375 -9.52 -10.71 -1.12
CA LYS A 375 -9.05 -9.49 -0.46
C LYS A 375 -8.73 -9.73 1.01
N THR A 376 -7.77 -8.98 1.53
CA THR A 376 -7.58 -8.84 2.99
C THR A 376 -8.66 -7.93 3.59
N GLY A 377 -8.75 -7.84 4.92
CA GLY A 377 -9.66 -6.90 5.59
C GLY A 377 -9.37 -5.41 5.35
N THR A 378 -8.22 -5.08 4.75
CA THR A 378 -7.85 -3.74 4.27
C THR A 378 -8.01 -3.57 2.76
N PHE A 379 -8.77 -4.46 2.11
CA PHE A 379 -9.03 -4.46 0.67
C PHE A 379 -7.80 -4.73 -0.22
N LYS A 380 -6.69 -5.25 0.34
CA LYS A 380 -5.52 -5.64 -0.46
C LYS A 380 -5.77 -6.98 -1.15
N LEU A 381 -5.53 -7.06 -2.46
CA LEU A 381 -5.69 -8.30 -3.25
C LEU A 381 -4.57 -9.31 -2.94
N LYS A 382 -4.92 -10.59 -2.86
CA LYS A 382 -3.97 -11.69 -2.68
C LYS A 382 -3.60 -12.33 -4.02
N LYS A 383 -2.31 -12.37 -4.35
CA LYS A 383 -1.80 -12.82 -5.66
C LYS A 383 -1.43 -14.31 -5.71
N THR A 384 -1.18 -14.96 -4.57
CA THR A 384 -0.56 -16.30 -4.53
C THR A 384 -1.39 -17.39 -5.20
N ALA A 385 -2.71 -17.41 -4.99
CA ALA A 385 -3.59 -18.37 -5.63
C ALA A 385 -3.66 -18.14 -7.15
N LEU A 386 -3.82 -16.87 -7.58
CA LEU A 386 -3.87 -16.50 -8.99
C LEU A 386 -2.58 -16.85 -9.74
N GLN A 387 -1.42 -16.61 -9.12
CA GLN A 387 -0.12 -16.97 -9.68
C GLN A 387 0.03 -18.48 -9.87
N LYS A 388 -0.54 -19.27 -8.94
CA LYS A 388 -0.48 -20.74 -8.99
C LYS A 388 -1.41 -21.31 -10.07
N ASP A 389 -2.60 -20.74 -10.22
CA ASP A 389 -3.52 -21.12 -11.28
C ASP A 389 -2.96 -20.74 -12.65
N GLY A 390 -2.35 -19.56 -12.75
CA GLY A 390 -1.78 -19.03 -13.97
C GLY A 390 -2.84 -18.89 -15.06
N PHE A 391 -2.47 -19.23 -16.29
CA PHE A 391 -3.37 -19.22 -17.46
C PHE A 391 -4.00 -20.60 -17.74
N ASP A 392 -3.93 -21.55 -16.81
CA ASP A 392 -4.47 -22.90 -17.00
C ASP A 392 -6.01 -22.88 -16.95
N LEU A 393 -6.65 -23.08 -18.11
CA LEU A 393 -8.11 -23.04 -18.26
C LEU A 393 -8.83 -24.03 -17.33
N LYS A 394 -8.21 -25.16 -16.96
CA LYS A 394 -8.81 -26.17 -16.07
C LYS A 394 -8.78 -25.75 -14.60
N LYS A 395 -7.78 -24.97 -14.20
CA LYS A 395 -7.65 -24.45 -12.82
C LYS A 395 -8.45 -23.18 -12.59
N CYS A 396 -8.80 -22.46 -13.66
CA CYS A 396 -9.47 -21.17 -13.58
C CYS A 396 -11.00 -21.25 -13.37
N ASN A 397 -11.55 -22.40 -13.00
CA ASN A 397 -12.96 -22.57 -12.59
C ASN A 397 -14.01 -21.97 -13.55
N GLY A 398 -13.74 -21.99 -14.86
CA GLY A 398 -14.65 -21.43 -15.89
C GLY A 398 -14.49 -19.93 -16.14
N ASP A 399 -13.53 -19.26 -15.50
CA ASP A 399 -13.15 -17.88 -15.82
C ASP A 399 -12.65 -17.79 -17.27
N LYS A 400 -13.01 -16.70 -17.95
CA LYS A 400 -12.57 -16.46 -19.33
C LYS A 400 -11.15 -15.90 -19.32
N ILE A 401 -10.27 -16.56 -20.07
CA ILE A 401 -8.89 -16.11 -20.27
C ILE A 401 -8.76 -15.57 -21.69
N TYR A 402 -8.05 -14.46 -21.80
CA TYR A 402 -7.72 -13.80 -23.06
C TYR A 402 -6.20 -13.74 -23.23
N PHE A 403 -5.77 -13.81 -24.47
CA PHE A 403 -4.38 -13.77 -24.91
C PHE A 403 -4.12 -12.51 -25.75
N TRP A 404 -2.97 -11.87 -25.55
CA TRP A 404 -2.57 -10.66 -26.26
C TRP A 404 -2.09 -10.97 -27.70
N GLU A 405 -2.91 -10.64 -28.69
CA GLU A 405 -2.53 -10.73 -30.10
C GLU A 405 -1.79 -9.46 -30.52
N SER A 406 -0.45 -9.54 -30.51
CA SER A 406 0.43 -8.40 -30.78
C SER A 406 0.24 -7.79 -32.18
N SER A 407 -0.17 -8.59 -33.18
CA SER A 407 -0.38 -8.09 -34.54
C SER A 407 -1.62 -7.22 -34.68
N GLU A 408 -2.64 -7.46 -33.85
CA GLU A 408 -3.90 -6.71 -33.83
C GLU A 408 -3.96 -5.71 -32.67
N LYS A 409 -2.98 -5.74 -31.77
CA LYS A 409 -2.93 -4.96 -30.52
C LYS A 409 -4.21 -5.13 -29.69
N GLN A 410 -4.71 -6.36 -29.58
CA GLN A 410 -5.95 -6.65 -28.86
C GLN A 410 -5.89 -8.00 -28.16
N TYR A 411 -6.61 -8.10 -27.03
CA TYR A 411 -6.85 -9.37 -26.36
C TYR A 411 -7.92 -10.21 -27.07
N LYS A 412 -7.63 -11.48 -27.33
CA LYS A 412 -8.55 -12.47 -27.90
C LYS A 412 -8.84 -13.59 -26.92
N ILE A 413 -10.03 -14.16 -26.97
CA ILE A 413 -10.38 -15.30 -26.10
C ILE A 413 -9.44 -16.47 -26.39
N MET A 414 -8.93 -17.08 -25.32
CA MET A 414 -8.04 -18.24 -25.39
C MET A 414 -8.89 -19.51 -25.34
N ASP A 415 -8.60 -20.45 -26.24
CA ASP A 415 -9.18 -21.80 -26.23
C ASP A 415 -8.14 -22.84 -25.77
N GLU A 416 -8.59 -24.07 -25.54
CA GLU A 416 -7.72 -25.17 -25.07
C GLU A 416 -6.57 -25.45 -26.05
N LYS A 417 -6.85 -25.32 -27.36
CA LYS A 417 -5.83 -25.52 -28.40
C LYS A 417 -4.73 -24.46 -28.32
N MET A 418 -5.09 -23.20 -28.13
CA MET A 418 -4.14 -22.11 -27.97
C MET A 418 -3.30 -22.29 -26.70
N GLN A 419 -3.88 -22.76 -25.60
CA GLN A 419 -3.12 -23.11 -24.40
C GLN A 419 -2.10 -24.23 -24.70
N ASP A 420 -2.52 -25.32 -25.34
CA ASP A 420 -1.63 -26.43 -25.71
C ASP A 420 -0.50 -25.96 -26.65
N ASP A 421 -0.80 -25.10 -27.62
CA ASP A 421 0.18 -24.52 -28.55
C ASP A 421 1.20 -23.61 -27.83
N ILE A 422 0.77 -22.87 -26.80
CA ILE A 422 1.62 -22.04 -25.95
C ILE A 422 2.53 -22.92 -25.07
N GLU A 423 1.97 -23.93 -24.41
CA GLU A 423 2.70 -24.82 -23.51
C GLU A 423 3.69 -25.75 -24.23
N SER A 424 3.37 -26.14 -25.47
CA SER A 424 4.24 -26.94 -26.34
C SER A 424 5.33 -26.10 -27.03
N GLY A 425 5.24 -24.77 -26.96
CA GLY A 425 6.20 -23.85 -27.60
C GLY A 425 5.99 -23.68 -29.11
N ILE A 426 4.90 -24.21 -29.67
CA ILE A 426 4.53 -24.06 -31.09
C ILE A 426 4.15 -22.59 -31.36
N TYR A 427 3.53 -21.92 -30.39
CA TYR A 427 3.17 -20.52 -30.51
C TYR A 427 4.41 -19.63 -30.37
N SER A 428 4.98 -19.24 -31.51
CA SER A 428 6.22 -18.46 -31.59
C SER A 428 6.03 -16.95 -31.36
N LYS A 429 4.80 -16.44 -31.49
CA LYS A 429 4.45 -15.01 -31.34
C LYS A 429 4.06 -14.62 -29.90
N ILE A 430 4.85 -15.02 -28.90
CA ILE A 430 4.69 -14.51 -27.51
C ILE A 430 5.90 -13.69 -27.13
#